data_AF-A0ABD1DDQ6-F1
#
_entry.id   AF-A0ABD1DDQ6-F1
#
_cell.length_a   1.000
_cell.length_b   1.000
_cell.length_c   1.000
_cell.angle_alpha   90.00
_cell.angle_beta   90.00
_cell.angle_gamma   90.00
#
_symmetry.space_group_name_H-M   'P 1'
#
loop_
_entity.id
_entity.type
_entity.pdbx_description
1 polymer ?
#
loop_
_entity_poly.entity_id
_entity_poly.type
_entity_poly.pdbx_seq_one_letter_code
_entity_poly.pdbx_strand_id
1 'polypeptide(L)'
;MMLGIGTDKIDLLAHRFKFASVLGQDDQSWGYSYRGLTQHNGQLRYYGKKFSQGRIIGIYVDMFRGVLEFYLNRRSQGRAYANLPRDAAVRVYPMVCSTSAKSSLKLINAASFGDSLVFACMKVVCRYPKLLEQANAVPGLRRLIDELWFLQFKEPKKTDEFQRNNLLLEDEALLCGMKKKKFNEIVSQSQPKAVTETESESITEDQIYEGMLTEADVRKGKGAGGSGSSNCSSSSEDEELASIISREFFCNH
;
A
#
# COMPACT_ATOMS: atom_id res chain seq x y z
N MET A 1 -4.96 4.66 -7.14
CA MET A 1 -3.49 4.84 -7.06
C MET A 1 -2.88 3.53 -6.61
N MET A 2 -1.77 3.16 -7.22
CA MET A 2 -1.01 1.96 -6.84
C MET A 2 0.48 2.31 -6.77
N LEU A 3 1.17 1.73 -5.80
CA LEU A 3 2.62 1.90 -5.63
C LEU A 3 3.29 0.52 -5.64
N GLY A 4 4.53 0.45 -6.08
CA GLY A 4 5.23 -0.82 -6.10
C GLY A 4 6.55 -0.76 -6.84
N ILE A 5 6.86 -1.83 -7.55
CA ILE A 5 8.08 -1.97 -8.33
C ILE A 5 7.77 -2.57 -9.69
N GLY A 6 8.66 -2.36 -10.66
CA GLY A 6 8.64 -3.08 -11.92
C GLY A 6 10.02 -3.19 -12.55
N THR A 7 10.13 -4.08 -13.53
CA THR A 7 11.39 -4.34 -14.24
C THR A 7 11.61 -3.32 -15.36
N ASP A 8 12.79 -3.35 -15.99
CA ASP A 8 13.05 -2.61 -17.23
C ASP A 8 12.32 -3.18 -18.46
N LYS A 9 11.57 -4.28 -18.32
CA LYS A 9 10.81 -4.91 -19.42
C LYS A 9 9.35 -4.50 -19.46
N ILE A 10 8.89 -3.66 -18.53
CA ILE A 10 7.50 -3.21 -18.49
C ILE A 10 7.17 -2.36 -19.73
N ASP A 11 6.00 -2.58 -20.32
CA ASP A 11 5.48 -1.70 -21.38
C ASP A 11 4.67 -0.55 -20.77
N LEU A 12 5.33 0.62 -20.65
CA LEU A 12 4.72 1.83 -20.13
C LEU A 12 3.67 2.45 -21.07
N LEU A 13 3.67 2.08 -22.36
CA LEU A 13 2.81 2.69 -23.38
C LEU A 13 1.55 1.87 -23.66
N ALA A 14 1.55 0.57 -23.39
CA ALA A 14 0.40 -0.33 -23.59
C ALA A 14 -0.90 0.14 -22.92
N HIS A 15 -0.79 0.97 -21.88
CA HIS A 15 -1.92 1.46 -21.07
C HIS A 15 -2.16 2.96 -21.21
N ARG A 16 -1.55 3.59 -22.23
CA ARG A 16 -1.83 4.99 -22.55
C ARG A 16 -3.31 5.15 -22.87
N PHE A 17 -3.96 6.13 -22.24
CA PHE A 17 -5.39 6.40 -22.36
C PHE A 17 -6.33 5.36 -21.73
N LYS A 18 -5.82 4.44 -20.88
CA LYS A 18 -6.65 3.53 -20.09
C LYS A 18 -6.71 3.98 -18.62
N PHE A 19 -7.91 4.02 -18.06
CA PHE A 19 -8.12 4.22 -16.63
C PHE A 19 -8.02 2.88 -15.89
N ALA A 20 -6.79 2.42 -15.63
CA ALA A 20 -6.55 1.15 -14.97
C ALA A 20 -5.39 1.22 -13.96
N SER A 21 -5.41 0.30 -12.99
CA SER A 21 -4.24 -0.02 -12.15
C SER A 21 -3.26 -0.86 -12.96
N VAL A 22 -2.25 -0.20 -13.54
CA VAL A 22 -1.30 -0.83 -14.48
C VAL A 22 -0.29 -1.74 -13.78
N LEU A 23 0.11 -1.38 -12.55
CA LEU A 23 1.09 -2.17 -11.81
C LEU A 23 0.52 -3.55 -11.44
N GLY A 24 1.22 -4.60 -11.87
CA GLY A 24 0.85 -5.98 -11.65
C GLY A 24 -0.17 -6.54 -12.64
N GLN A 25 -0.54 -5.82 -13.71
CA GLN A 25 -1.31 -6.44 -14.80
C GLN A 25 -0.50 -7.52 -15.52
N ASP A 26 0.81 -7.33 -15.61
CA ASP A 26 1.76 -8.29 -16.16
C ASP A 26 2.65 -8.92 -15.06
N ASP A 27 3.54 -9.80 -15.49
CA ASP A 27 4.57 -10.42 -14.66
C ASP A 27 5.83 -9.55 -14.49
N GLN A 28 5.85 -8.34 -15.07
CA GLN A 28 6.97 -7.40 -15.00
C GLN A 28 6.80 -6.36 -13.90
N SER A 29 5.68 -6.35 -13.19
CA SER A 29 5.41 -5.40 -12.11
C SER A 29 4.65 -5.99 -10.93
N TRP A 30 4.81 -5.36 -9.76
CA TRP A 30 4.21 -5.75 -8.49
C TRP A 30 3.62 -4.52 -7.82
N GLY A 31 2.31 -4.51 -7.59
CA GLY A 31 1.59 -3.33 -7.11
C GLY A 31 0.94 -3.51 -5.74
N TYR A 32 0.79 -2.41 -5.01
CA TYR A 32 -0.01 -2.28 -3.79
C TYR A 32 -1.00 -1.13 -3.96
N SER A 33 -2.29 -1.45 -4.03
CA SER A 33 -3.38 -0.51 -4.22
C SER A 33 -3.70 0.22 -2.92
N TYR A 34 -4.10 1.48 -3.04
CA TYR A 34 -4.73 2.26 -1.97
C TYR A 34 -5.93 1.54 -1.33
N ARG A 35 -6.55 0.59 -2.04
CA ARG A 35 -7.65 -0.22 -1.52
C ARG A 35 -7.22 -1.44 -0.69
N GLY A 36 -5.93 -1.61 -0.41
CA GLY A 36 -5.40 -2.69 0.45
C GLY A 36 -5.13 -4.01 -0.27
N LEU A 37 -5.12 -3.99 -1.60
CA LEU A 37 -4.89 -5.16 -2.46
C LEU A 37 -3.48 -5.15 -3.05
N THR A 38 -2.90 -6.32 -3.21
CA THR A 38 -1.72 -6.55 -4.04
C THR A 38 -2.13 -7.07 -5.41
N GLN A 39 -1.38 -6.69 -6.44
CA GLN A 39 -1.59 -7.14 -7.81
C GLN A 39 -0.27 -7.54 -8.48
N HIS A 40 -0.23 -8.71 -9.11
CA HIS A 40 0.88 -9.19 -9.93
C HIS A 40 0.40 -10.27 -10.89
N ASN A 41 0.88 -10.26 -12.14
CA ASN A 41 0.48 -11.21 -13.19
C ASN A 41 -1.06 -11.33 -13.32
N GLY A 42 -1.74 -10.19 -13.31
CA GLY A 42 -3.20 -10.09 -13.40
C GLY A 42 -3.96 -10.55 -12.15
N GLN A 43 -3.27 -11.08 -11.13
CA GLN A 43 -3.91 -11.64 -9.93
C GLN A 43 -3.98 -10.61 -8.81
N LEU A 44 -5.19 -10.30 -8.36
CA LEU A 44 -5.42 -9.48 -7.17
C LEU A 44 -5.53 -10.35 -5.91
N ARG A 45 -4.95 -9.87 -4.80
CA ARG A 45 -5.00 -10.55 -3.49
C ARG A 45 -5.16 -9.53 -2.36
N TYR A 46 -5.85 -9.92 -1.29
CA TYR A 46 -5.82 -9.14 -0.06
C TYR A 46 -4.46 -9.20 0.59
N TYR A 47 -3.98 -8.04 1.04
CA TYR A 47 -2.66 -7.94 1.65
C TYR A 47 -2.65 -7.03 2.87
N GLY A 48 -2.95 -5.75 2.70
CA GLY A 48 -2.69 -4.73 3.70
C GLY A 48 -3.89 -3.83 4.01
N LYS A 49 -3.67 -2.84 4.85
CA LYS A 49 -4.69 -1.82 5.17
C LYS A 49 -4.88 -0.85 4.01
N LYS A 50 -6.13 -0.47 3.76
CA LYS A 50 -6.46 0.67 2.90
C LYS A 50 -5.72 1.94 3.37
N PHE A 51 -5.43 2.84 2.43
CA PHE A 51 -4.85 4.14 2.73
C PHE A 51 -5.41 5.21 1.81
N SER A 52 -5.38 6.45 2.30
CA SER A 52 -5.91 7.64 1.63
C SER A 52 -4.90 8.79 1.73
N GLN A 53 -5.37 10.03 1.63
CA GLN A 53 -4.52 11.23 1.72
C GLN A 53 -3.79 11.33 3.07
N GLY A 54 -2.61 11.98 3.06
CA GLY A 54 -1.82 12.23 4.27
C GLY A 54 -1.06 11.02 4.80
N ARG A 55 -0.97 9.93 4.02
CA ARG A 55 -0.31 8.68 4.43
C ARG A 55 1.08 8.54 3.86
N ILE A 56 1.97 7.97 4.67
CA ILE A 56 3.33 7.63 4.26
C ILE A 56 3.36 6.14 3.92
N ILE A 57 3.67 5.83 2.66
CA ILE A 57 3.86 4.46 2.19
C ILE A 57 5.37 4.21 2.05
N GLY A 58 5.87 3.20 2.76
CA GLY A 58 7.23 2.69 2.62
C GLY A 58 7.24 1.44 1.74
N ILE A 59 8.26 1.31 0.91
CA ILE A 59 8.49 0.15 0.05
C ILE A 59 9.87 -0.40 0.40
N TYR A 60 9.92 -1.63 0.88
CA TYR A 60 11.17 -2.34 1.20
C TYR A 60 11.36 -3.49 0.22
N VAL A 61 12.47 -3.46 -0.50
CA VAL A 61 12.85 -4.49 -1.48
C VAL A 61 14.12 -5.18 -0.98
N ASP A 62 14.04 -6.48 -0.77
CA ASP A 62 15.19 -7.34 -0.48
C ASP A 62 15.50 -8.17 -1.72
N MET A 63 16.43 -7.70 -2.55
CA MET A 63 16.81 -8.38 -3.79
C MET A 63 17.59 -9.67 -3.56
N PHE A 64 18.27 -9.80 -2.42
CA PHE A 64 19.00 -11.04 -2.08
C PHE A 64 18.01 -12.19 -1.80
N ARG A 65 16.98 -11.91 -1.02
CA ARG A 65 15.93 -12.89 -0.67
C ARG A 65 14.79 -12.93 -1.69
N GLY A 66 14.70 -11.92 -2.55
CA GLY A 66 13.59 -11.75 -3.50
C GLY A 66 12.27 -11.46 -2.80
N VAL A 67 12.25 -10.55 -1.82
CA VAL A 67 11.07 -10.21 -1.02
C VAL A 67 10.70 -8.74 -1.19
N LEU A 68 9.39 -8.48 -1.30
CA LEU A 68 8.81 -7.13 -1.30
C LEU A 68 7.86 -6.99 -0.10
N GLU A 69 8.01 -5.90 0.65
CA GLU A 69 7.20 -5.58 1.81
C GLU A 69 6.82 -4.09 1.81
N PHE A 70 5.58 -3.79 2.16
CA PHE A 70 5.08 -2.42 2.26
C PHE A 70 4.86 -2.02 3.71
N TYR A 71 5.02 -0.73 3.96
CA TYR A 71 4.81 -0.10 5.26
C TYR A 71 3.78 1.01 5.12
N LEU A 72 2.82 1.05 6.04
CA LEU A 72 1.86 2.15 6.15
C LEU A 72 2.16 2.92 7.43
N ASN A 73 2.47 4.21 7.30
CA ASN A 73 2.87 5.08 8.41
C ASN A 73 3.97 4.43 9.27
N ARG A 74 5.02 3.94 8.60
CA ARG A 74 6.19 3.26 9.23
C ARG A 74 5.86 1.92 9.91
N ARG A 75 4.67 1.35 9.72
CA ARG A 75 4.30 0.02 10.22
C ARG A 75 4.23 -1.00 9.10
N SER A 76 4.94 -2.11 9.27
CA SER A 76 4.91 -3.24 8.34
C SER A 76 3.48 -3.72 8.10
N GLN A 77 3.15 -4.00 6.83
CA GLN A 77 1.92 -4.70 6.44
C GLN A 77 2.15 -6.20 6.20
N GLY A 78 3.35 -6.72 6.55
CA GLY A 78 3.79 -8.08 6.26
C GLY A 78 4.38 -8.24 4.87
N ARG A 79 4.85 -9.43 4.50
CA ARG A 79 5.43 -9.68 3.17
C ARG A 79 4.34 -9.71 2.11
N ALA A 80 4.46 -8.86 1.08
CA ALA A 80 3.51 -8.81 -0.03
C ALA A 80 3.84 -9.85 -1.09
N TYR A 81 5.11 -9.95 -1.45
CA TYR A 81 5.59 -10.84 -2.50
C TYR A 81 6.86 -11.56 -2.07
N ALA A 82 7.04 -12.74 -2.65
CA ALA A 82 8.24 -13.54 -2.58
C ALA A 82 8.62 -13.95 -4.01
N ASN A 83 9.87 -14.38 -4.19
CA ASN A 83 10.42 -14.82 -5.48
C ASN A 83 10.47 -13.70 -6.53
N LEU A 84 10.82 -12.48 -6.13
CA LEU A 84 11.18 -11.42 -7.09
C LEU A 84 12.34 -11.89 -7.98
N PRO A 85 12.47 -11.38 -9.22
CA PRO A 85 13.64 -11.62 -10.06
C PRO A 85 14.93 -11.21 -9.33
N ARG A 86 15.90 -12.12 -9.28
CA ARG A 86 17.22 -11.89 -8.64
C ARG A 86 18.38 -11.94 -9.62
N ASP A 87 18.06 -12.14 -10.90
CA ASP A 87 19.06 -12.09 -11.96
C ASP A 87 19.63 -10.68 -12.04
N ALA A 88 20.97 -10.57 -12.05
CA ALA A 88 21.68 -9.31 -12.14
C ALA A 88 21.39 -8.56 -13.46
N ALA A 89 20.94 -9.27 -14.50
CA ALA A 89 20.54 -8.66 -15.76
C ALA A 89 19.20 -7.91 -15.68
N VAL A 90 18.35 -8.23 -14.70
CA VAL A 90 17.03 -7.60 -14.54
C VAL A 90 17.13 -6.46 -13.55
N ARG A 91 16.86 -5.23 -14.03
CA ARG A 91 16.81 -4.06 -13.16
C ARG A 91 15.40 -3.84 -12.65
N VAL A 92 15.30 -3.49 -11.37
CA VAL A 92 14.03 -3.21 -10.69
C VAL A 92 13.98 -1.73 -10.31
N TYR A 93 12.85 -1.10 -10.58
CA TYR A 93 12.61 0.32 -10.35
C TYR A 93 11.41 0.52 -9.45
N PRO A 94 11.43 1.51 -8.54
CA PRO A 94 10.22 1.94 -7.85
C PRO A 94 9.24 2.53 -8.87
N MET A 95 7.96 2.17 -8.75
CA MET A 95 6.92 2.61 -9.66
C MET A 95 5.68 3.06 -8.91
N VAL A 96 4.96 3.99 -9.54
CA VAL A 96 3.65 4.46 -9.10
C VAL A 96 2.76 4.63 -10.31
N CYS A 97 1.49 4.26 -10.20
CA CYS A 97 0.48 4.61 -11.18
C CYS A 97 -0.72 5.30 -10.50
N SER A 98 -1.23 6.34 -11.16
CA SER A 98 -2.42 7.06 -10.71
C SER A 98 -3.24 7.51 -11.90
N THR A 99 -4.55 7.34 -11.78
CA THR A 99 -5.57 7.80 -12.73
C THR A 99 -6.37 8.98 -12.17
N SER A 100 -6.10 9.40 -10.92
CA SER A 100 -6.82 10.48 -10.26
C SER A 100 -6.19 11.84 -10.57
N ALA A 101 -6.98 12.76 -11.11
CA ALA A 101 -6.52 14.08 -11.55
C ALA A 101 -5.97 14.98 -10.43
N LYS A 102 -6.33 14.72 -9.16
CA LYS A 102 -5.89 15.50 -7.99
C LYS A 102 -4.92 14.75 -7.09
N SER A 103 -4.35 13.64 -7.55
CA SER A 103 -3.40 12.90 -6.74
C SER A 103 -2.01 13.52 -6.79
N SER A 104 -1.41 13.77 -5.62
CA SER A 104 -0.02 14.19 -5.48
C SER A 104 0.77 13.17 -4.68
N LEU A 105 1.97 12.82 -5.15
CA LEU A 105 2.94 12.03 -4.39
C LEU A 105 4.21 12.84 -4.17
N LYS A 106 4.79 12.71 -2.99
CA LYS A 106 6.10 13.28 -2.65
C LYS A 106 7.03 12.15 -2.22
N LEU A 107 8.13 11.98 -2.94
CA LEU A 107 9.20 11.09 -2.50
C LEU A 107 9.90 11.74 -1.29
N ILE A 108 9.80 11.10 -0.13
CA ILE A 108 10.40 11.60 1.13
C ILE A 108 11.85 11.13 1.24
N ASN A 109 12.10 9.85 0.93
CA ASN A 109 13.42 9.24 1.00
C ASN A 109 13.49 8.02 0.07
N ALA A 110 14.65 7.80 -0.53
CA ALA A 110 15.01 6.58 -1.25
C ALA A 110 16.48 6.27 -0.98
N ALA A 111 16.77 5.06 -0.53
CA ALA A 111 18.11 4.60 -0.23
C ALA A 111 18.26 3.12 -0.57
N SER A 112 19.47 2.72 -0.93
CA SER A 112 19.85 1.33 -1.20
C SER A 112 21.13 0.98 -0.47
N PHE A 113 21.23 -0.26 -0.01
CA PHE A 113 22.36 -0.75 0.78
C PHE A 113 22.72 -2.15 0.29
N GLY A 114 24.02 -2.42 0.17
CA GLY A 114 24.50 -3.76 -0.12
C GLY A 114 24.23 -4.70 1.05
N ASP A 115 23.86 -5.94 0.76
CA ASP A 115 23.72 -6.95 1.81
C ASP A 115 25.11 -7.30 2.37
N SER A 116 25.22 -7.35 3.69
CA SER A 116 26.47 -7.62 4.39
C SER A 116 26.19 -8.21 5.76
N LEU A 117 27.18 -8.89 6.36
CA LEU A 117 27.06 -9.37 7.74
C LEU A 117 26.77 -8.22 8.70
N VAL A 118 27.40 -7.05 8.49
CA VAL A 118 27.16 -5.85 9.30
C VAL A 118 25.69 -5.42 9.22
N PHE A 119 25.13 -5.35 8.01
CA PHE A 119 23.72 -5.03 7.81
C PHE A 119 22.79 -6.07 8.47
N ALA A 120 23.11 -7.35 8.33
CA ALA A 120 22.36 -8.44 8.96
C ALA A 120 22.38 -8.38 10.49
N CYS A 121 23.55 -8.17 11.09
CA CYS A 121 23.70 -7.96 12.52
C CYS A 121 22.94 -6.71 12.99
N MET A 122 23.03 -5.60 12.24
CA MET A 122 22.36 -4.35 12.63
C MET A 122 20.83 -4.46 12.58
N LYS A 123 20.27 -5.22 11.62
CA LYS A 123 18.83 -5.56 11.62
C LYS A 123 18.38 -6.25 12.90
N VAL A 124 19.24 -7.08 13.50
CA VAL A 124 18.97 -7.73 14.78
C VAL A 124 19.14 -6.73 15.92
N VAL A 125 20.26 -6.00 15.97
CA VAL A 125 20.56 -5.03 17.04
C VAL A 125 19.47 -3.95 17.14
N CYS A 126 19.06 -3.35 16.03
CA CYS A 126 18.05 -2.29 16.02
C CYS A 126 16.66 -2.76 16.50
N ARG A 127 16.39 -4.07 16.51
CA ARG A 127 15.13 -4.62 17.03
C ARG A 127 15.08 -4.63 18.56
N TYR A 128 16.22 -4.60 19.23
CA TYR A 128 16.32 -4.72 20.69
C TYR A 128 16.90 -3.44 21.30
N PRO A 129 16.10 -2.61 21.99
CA PRO A 129 16.54 -1.31 22.50
C PRO A 129 17.80 -1.36 23.38
N LYS A 130 17.92 -2.38 24.25
CA LYS A 130 19.09 -2.55 25.12
C LYS A 130 20.37 -2.83 24.32
N LEU A 131 20.28 -3.65 23.28
CA LEU A 131 21.42 -3.94 22.40
C LEU A 131 21.80 -2.71 21.58
N LEU A 132 20.83 -1.95 21.09
CA LEU A 132 21.06 -0.69 20.37
C LEU A 132 21.75 0.35 21.25
N GLU A 133 21.39 0.46 22.52
CA GLU A 133 22.05 1.35 23.49
C GLU A 133 23.51 0.94 23.71
N GLN A 134 23.77 -0.36 23.92
CA GLN A 134 25.13 -0.91 24.05
C GLN A 134 25.97 -0.67 22.79
N ALA A 135 25.39 -0.87 21.60
CA ALA A 135 26.07 -0.64 20.33
C ALA A 135 26.39 0.85 20.11
N ASN A 136 25.50 1.77 20.52
CA ASN A 136 25.74 3.21 20.45
C ASN A 136 26.87 3.69 21.38
N ALA A 137 27.12 2.99 22.49
CA ALA A 137 28.22 3.29 23.40
C ALA A 137 29.60 2.99 22.80
N VAL A 138 29.68 2.14 21.76
CA VAL A 138 30.92 1.79 21.08
C VAL A 138 31.14 2.74 19.90
N PRO A 139 32.17 3.61 19.91
CA PRO A 139 32.34 4.66 18.89
C PRO A 139 32.40 4.14 17.45
N GLY A 140 33.01 2.97 17.23
CA GLY A 140 33.13 2.35 15.91
C GLY A 140 31.80 1.82 15.35
N LEU A 141 30.88 1.39 16.24
CA LEU A 141 29.55 0.89 15.83
C LEU A 141 28.55 2.03 15.65
N ARG A 142 28.70 3.13 16.39
CA ARG A 142 27.83 4.32 16.26
C ARG A 142 27.72 4.82 14.82
N ARG A 143 28.84 4.91 14.09
CA ARG A 143 28.83 5.31 12.67
C ARG A 143 27.93 4.40 11.81
N LEU A 144 27.99 3.09 12.04
CA LEU A 144 27.18 2.11 11.31
C LEU A 144 25.70 2.23 11.66
N ILE A 145 25.39 2.57 12.91
CA ILE A 145 24.02 2.79 13.40
C ILE A 145 23.42 4.04 12.75
N ASP A 146 24.20 5.11 12.62
CA ASP A 146 23.79 6.37 11.98
C ASP A 146 23.58 6.19 10.47
N GLU A 147 24.48 5.46 9.79
CA GLU A 147 24.31 5.11 8.37
C GLU A 147 23.05 4.27 8.12
N LEU A 148 22.73 3.37 9.06
CA LEU A 148 21.57 2.49 9.01
C LEU A 148 20.38 3.02 9.83
N TRP A 149 20.23 4.35 9.91
CA TRP A 149 19.20 5.03 10.72
C TRP A 149 17.78 4.50 10.47
N PHE A 150 17.48 4.09 9.24
CA PHE A 150 16.17 3.58 8.85
C PHE A 150 15.82 2.23 9.48
N LEU A 151 16.79 1.46 10.01
CA LEU A 151 16.51 0.25 10.77
C LEU A 151 15.96 0.55 12.17
N GLN A 152 16.15 1.78 12.67
CA GLN A 152 15.75 2.21 14.00
C GLN A 152 14.30 2.71 14.05
N PHE A 153 13.36 1.95 13.48
CA PHE A 153 11.94 2.32 13.53
C PHE A 153 11.45 2.27 14.98
N LYS A 154 11.43 3.44 15.64
CA LYS A 154 10.63 3.63 16.85
C LYS A 154 9.20 3.81 16.42
N GLU A 155 8.33 2.88 16.82
CA GLU A 155 6.90 3.11 16.72
C GLU A 155 6.59 4.41 17.48
N PRO A 156 6.02 5.44 16.83
CA PRO A 156 5.58 6.60 17.58
C PRO A 156 4.49 6.12 18.55
N LYS A 157 4.76 6.25 19.86
CA LYS A 157 3.71 6.21 20.89
C LYS A 157 2.89 7.49 20.73
N LYS A 158 1.98 7.52 19.76
CA LYS A 158 0.96 8.58 19.64
C LYS A 158 -0.41 7.93 19.71
N THR A 159 -1.06 8.14 20.85
CA THR A 159 -2.39 7.62 21.17
C THR A 159 -3.49 8.34 20.37
N ASP A 160 -3.33 9.63 20.07
CA ASP A 160 -4.41 10.46 19.46
C ASP A 160 -4.33 10.62 17.93
N GLU A 161 -3.13 10.64 17.35
CA GLU A 161 -2.97 10.89 15.91
C GLU A 161 -3.34 9.66 15.07
N PHE A 162 -3.25 8.47 15.67
CA PHE A 162 -3.80 7.24 15.11
C PHE A 162 -5.33 7.31 15.08
N GLN A 163 -5.99 7.80 16.13
CA GLN A 163 -7.45 7.88 16.24
C GLN A 163 -8.06 8.87 15.25
N ARG A 164 -7.54 10.10 15.11
CA ARG A 164 -8.03 11.05 14.07
C ARG A 164 -7.96 10.48 12.66
N ASN A 165 -6.84 9.84 12.38
CA ASN A 165 -6.56 9.23 11.11
C ASN A 165 -7.37 7.93 10.88
N ASN A 166 -7.67 7.19 11.94
CA ASN A 166 -8.52 6.01 11.87
C ASN A 166 -9.99 6.39 11.85
N LEU A 167 -10.41 7.54 12.37
CA LEU A 167 -11.80 8.01 12.32
C LEU A 167 -12.28 8.10 10.86
N LEU A 168 -11.44 8.68 9.99
CA LEU A 168 -11.64 8.68 8.53
C LEU A 168 -11.66 7.28 7.89
N LEU A 169 -11.07 6.27 8.53
CA LEU A 169 -11.08 4.88 8.07
C LEU A 169 -12.25 4.07 8.66
N GLU A 170 -12.73 4.39 9.86
CA GLU A 170 -13.80 3.67 10.57
C GLU A 170 -15.14 3.91 9.90
N ASP A 171 -15.37 5.12 9.39
CA ASP A 171 -16.52 5.43 8.54
C ASP A 171 -16.52 4.61 7.23
N GLU A 172 -15.35 4.17 6.73
CA GLU A 172 -15.22 3.28 5.56
C GLU A 172 -15.08 1.76 5.89
N ALA A 173 -14.62 1.40 7.09
CA ALA A 173 -14.22 0.04 7.46
C ALA A 173 -15.35 -0.82 8.03
N LEU A 174 -16.49 -0.23 8.40
CA LEU A 174 -17.72 -0.96 8.77
C LEU A 174 -18.25 -1.87 7.64
N LEU A 175 -17.66 -1.81 6.45
CA LEU A 175 -17.98 -2.65 5.29
C LEU A 175 -17.09 -3.90 5.10
N CYS A 176 -15.99 -4.10 5.84
CA CYS A 176 -14.89 -4.97 5.37
C CYS A 176 -14.80 -6.39 5.98
N GLY A 177 -15.40 -6.67 7.15
CA GLY A 177 -15.25 -7.97 7.83
C GLY A 177 -15.85 -9.16 7.07
N MET A 178 -17.02 -8.97 6.45
CA MET A 178 -17.70 -10.00 5.67
C MET A 178 -17.12 -10.20 4.26
N LYS A 179 -16.34 -9.21 3.76
CA LYS A 179 -15.79 -9.21 2.40
C LYS A 179 -14.58 -10.15 2.24
N LYS A 180 -13.83 -10.42 3.32
CA LYS A 180 -12.62 -11.27 3.30
C LYS A 180 -12.90 -12.74 2.98
N LYS A 181 -13.95 -13.33 3.56
CA LYS A 181 -14.37 -14.72 3.23
C LYS A 181 -14.93 -14.81 1.80
N LYS A 182 -15.62 -13.77 1.35
CA LYS A 182 -16.36 -13.74 0.09
C LYS A 182 -15.50 -13.43 -1.14
N PHE A 183 -14.46 -12.62 -1.00
CA PHE A 183 -13.44 -12.42 -2.04
C PHE A 183 -12.70 -13.72 -2.37
N ASN A 184 -12.32 -14.50 -1.34
CA ASN A 184 -11.68 -15.79 -1.56
C ASN A 184 -12.60 -16.73 -2.35
N GLU A 185 -13.92 -16.63 -2.15
CA GLU A 185 -14.94 -17.38 -2.88
C GLU A 185 -15.05 -16.91 -4.35
N ILE A 186 -15.15 -15.60 -4.61
CA ILE A 186 -15.20 -15.02 -5.97
C ILE A 186 -13.91 -15.30 -6.77
N VAL A 187 -12.74 -15.17 -6.13
CA VAL A 187 -11.44 -15.48 -6.75
C VAL A 187 -11.28 -16.97 -7.01
N SER A 188 -11.86 -17.84 -6.17
CA SER A 188 -11.83 -19.30 -6.41
C SER A 188 -12.78 -19.76 -7.51
N GLN A 189 -13.91 -19.07 -7.72
CA GLN A 189 -14.90 -19.38 -8.75
C GLN A 189 -14.49 -18.88 -10.15
N SER A 190 -13.51 -17.98 -10.24
CA SER A 190 -13.04 -17.36 -11.48
C SER A 190 -11.74 -17.98 -12.03
N GLN A 191 -11.24 -19.08 -11.44
CA GLN A 191 -10.16 -19.85 -12.06
C GLN A 191 -10.69 -20.68 -13.25
N PRO A 192 -10.05 -20.62 -14.44
CA PRO A 192 -10.52 -21.34 -15.60
C PRO A 192 -10.32 -22.85 -15.41
N LYS A 193 -11.41 -23.61 -15.50
CA LYS A 193 -11.34 -25.02 -15.96
C LYS A 193 -10.99 -24.99 -17.45
N ALA A 194 -10.13 -25.93 -17.85
CA ALA A 194 -9.54 -26.16 -19.17
C ALA A 194 -10.28 -25.55 -20.39
N VAL A 195 -9.54 -24.69 -21.10
CA VAL A 195 -9.53 -24.36 -22.54
C VAL A 195 -10.85 -24.40 -23.31
N THR A 196 -11.32 -23.22 -23.72
CA THR A 196 -11.70 -22.93 -25.12
C THR A 196 -11.47 -21.44 -25.40
N GLU A 197 -10.97 -21.14 -26.60
CA GLU A 197 -10.53 -19.82 -27.05
C GLU A 197 -11.70 -18.82 -27.13
N THR A 198 -11.72 -17.85 -26.22
CA THR A 198 -12.37 -16.54 -26.40
C THR A 198 -11.69 -15.54 -25.45
N GLU A 199 -11.56 -14.30 -25.92
CA GLU A 199 -10.81 -13.19 -25.33
C GLU A 199 -10.83 -13.17 -23.79
N SER A 200 -9.65 -13.25 -23.17
CA SER A 200 -9.52 -13.19 -21.72
C SER A 200 -9.79 -11.76 -21.24
N GLU A 201 -11.05 -11.43 -20.98
CA GLU A 201 -11.41 -10.21 -20.28
C GLU A 201 -10.82 -10.28 -18.86
N SER A 202 -9.70 -9.58 -18.66
CA SER A 202 -9.07 -9.45 -17.35
C SER A 202 -10.02 -8.67 -16.43
N ILE A 203 -10.50 -9.32 -15.37
CA ILE A 203 -11.41 -8.71 -14.39
C ILE A 203 -10.72 -7.49 -13.78
N THR A 204 -11.35 -6.32 -13.87
CA THR A 204 -10.76 -5.06 -13.38
C THR A 204 -10.93 -4.92 -11.87
N GLU A 205 -10.04 -4.16 -11.23
CA GLU A 205 -10.16 -3.83 -9.79
C GLU A 205 -11.56 -3.28 -9.48
N ASP A 206 -12.10 -2.41 -10.35
CA ASP A 206 -13.43 -1.83 -10.19
C ASP A 206 -14.56 -2.86 -10.29
N GLN A 207 -14.51 -3.82 -11.23
CA GLN A 207 -15.52 -4.90 -11.32
C GLN A 207 -15.57 -5.76 -10.05
N ILE A 208 -14.41 -6.04 -9.45
CA ILE A 208 -14.35 -6.80 -8.18
C ILE A 208 -14.92 -5.97 -7.03
N TYR A 209 -14.65 -4.66 -6.99
CA TYR A 209 -15.21 -3.78 -5.97
C TYR A 209 -16.72 -3.57 -6.12
N GLU A 210 -17.21 -3.38 -7.33
CA GLU A 210 -18.64 -3.26 -7.64
C GLU A 210 -19.39 -4.56 -7.28
N GLY A 211 -18.81 -5.74 -7.58
CA GLY A 211 -19.37 -7.02 -7.13
C GLY A 211 -19.40 -7.17 -5.60
N MET A 212 -18.44 -6.56 -4.89
CA MET A 212 -18.46 -6.52 -3.41
C MET A 212 -19.46 -5.51 -2.83
N LEU A 213 -19.88 -4.49 -3.59
CA LEU A 213 -20.84 -3.44 -3.18
C LEU A 213 -22.28 -3.85 -3.49
N THR A 214 -22.56 -4.22 -4.74
CA THR A 214 -23.91 -4.58 -5.23
C THR A 214 -24.56 -5.73 -4.45
N GLU A 215 -23.81 -6.79 -4.10
CA GLU A 215 -24.36 -7.88 -3.30
C GLU A 215 -24.55 -7.54 -1.81
N ALA A 216 -23.90 -6.49 -1.30
CA ALA A 216 -24.15 -5.99 0.05
C ALA A 216 -25.50 -5.23 0.09
N ASP A 217 -25.82 -4.50 -0.97
CA ASP A 217 -27.06 -3.74 -1.10
C ASP A 217 -28.27 -4.65 -1.39
N VAL A 218 -28.11 -5.72 -2.18
CA VAL A 218 -29.17 -6.72 -2.38
C VAL A 218 -29.53 -7.47 -1.09
N ARG A 219 -28.58 -7.61 -0.15
CA ARG A 219 -28.85 -8.20 1.18
C ARG A 219 -29.43 -7.19 2.16
N LYS A 220 -29.13 -5.89 2.03
CA LYS A 220 -29.77 -4.81 2.79
C LYS A 220 -31.22 -4.56 2.34
N GLY A 221 -31.53 -4.79 1.06
CA GLY A 221 -32.87 -4.67 0.48
C GLY A 221 -33.85 -5.81 0.84
N LYS A 222 -33.37 -6.92 1.44
CA LYS A 222 -34.24 -8.01 1.91
C LYS A 222 -34.61 -7.93 3.39
N GLY A 223 -34.30 -6.82 4.06
CA GLY A 223 -34.54 -6.67 5.49
C GLY A 223 -34.78 -5.23 5.93
N ALA A 224 -35.72 -4.53 5.30
CA ALA A 224 -36.47 -3.42 5.91
C ALA A 224 -37.50 -2.88 4.90
N GLY A 225 -38.78 -3.19 5.13
CA GLY A 225 -39.85 -2.32 4.67
C GLY A 225 -39.89 -1.10 5.58
N GLY A 226 -39.87 0.12 5.01
CA GLY A 226 -39.99 1.36 5.77
C GLY A 226 -39.50 2.57 5.00
N SER A 227 -40.44 3.41 4.58
CA SER A 227 -40.29 4.69 3.90
C SER A 227 -39.41 5.73 4.63
N GLY A 228 -38.72 6.57 3.86
CA GLY A 228 -38.19 7.85 4.37
C GLY A 228 -37.24 8.55 3.40
N SER A 229 -37.75 9.59 2.73
CA SER A 229 -36.97 10.54 1.92
C SER A 229 -36.33 11.62 2.80
N SER A 230 -35.09 12.04 2.51
CA SER A 230 -34.65 13.43 2.70
C SER A 230 -33.33 13.75 1.98
N ASN A 231 -33.35 14.86 1.24
CA ASN A 231 -32.22 15.58 0.63
C ASN A 231 -31.59 16.57 1.63
N CYS A 232 -30.30 16.91 1.46
CA CYS A 232 -29.63 18.24 1.59
C CYS A 232 -28.15 18.07 2.04
N SER A 233 -27.18 18.98 1.91
CA SER A 233 -26.79 20.03 0.94
C SER A 233 -25.37 20.49 1.35
N SER A 234 -24.64 21.11 0.43
CA SER A 234 -23.19 21.38 0.42
C SER A 234 -22.70 22.59 1.23
N SER A 235 -21.40 22.53 1.58
CA SER A 235 -20.36 23.59 1.64
C SER A 235 -20.41 24.70 2.68
N SER A 236 -19.53 24.61 3.68
CA SER A 236 -18.88 25.79 4.31
C SER A 236 -17.53 25.50 5.02
N GLU A 237 -17.02 24.27 5.03
CA GLU A 237 -15.89 23.88 5.92
C GLU A 237 -14.50 23.96 5.29
N ASP A 238 -14.41 24.09 3.96
CA ASP A 238 -13.14 24.00 3.22
C ASP A 238 -12.25 25.25 3.35
N GLU A 239 -12.82 26.43 3.63
CA GLU A 239 -12.05 27.68 3.73
C GLU A 239 -11.34 27.83 5.08
N GLU A 240 -11.89 27.26 6.16
CA GLU A 240 -11.32 27.41 7.50
C GLU A 240 -10.06 26.55 7.68
N LEU A 241 -10.02 25.36 7.06
CA LEU A 241 -8.90 24.42 7.15
C LEU A 241 -7.63 24.90 6.43
N ALA A 242 -7.78 25.63 5.32
CA ALA A 242 -6.65 26.18 4.56
C ALA A 242 -5.89 27.27 5.36
N SER A 243 -6.59 28.00 6.22
CA SER A 243 -6.00 29.04 7.06
C SER A 243 -5.15 28.48 8.22
N ILE A 244 -5.54 27.31 8.76
CA ILE A 244 -4.86 26.65 9.88
C ILE A 244 -3.52 26.04 9.43
N ILE A 245 -3.48 25.46 8.23
CA ILE A 245 -2.28 24.78 7.70
C ILE A 245 -1.15 25.78 7.38
N SER A 246 -1.47 27.02 7.04
CA SER A 246 -0.47 28.05 6.71
C SER A 246 0.31 28.56 7.93
N ARG A 247 -0.18 28.34 9.16
CA ARG A 247 0.40 28.92 10.38
C ARG A 247 1.37 27.99 11.12
N GLU A 248 1.31 26.67 10.90
CA GLU A 248 2.09 25.70 11.68
C GLU A 248 3.36 25.17 10.99
N PHE A 249 3.56 25.40 9.68
CA PHE A 249 4.73 24.88 8.96
C PHE A 249 5.92 25.85 8.83
N PHE A 250 5.77 27.12 9.25
CA PHE A 250 6.85 28.09 9.31
C PHE A 250 7.13 28.49 10.77
N CYS A 251 7.74 27.60 11.54
CA CYS A 251 8.56 27.95 12.71
C CYS A 251 9.35 26.72 13.15
N ASN A 252 10.59 26.62 12.67
CA ASN A 252 11.80 26.50 13.49
C ASN A 252 12.99 26.19 12.57
N HIS A 253 13.88 27.18 12.50
CA HIS A 253 15.26 27.04 12.03
C HIS A 253 16.06 26.13 12.97
#